data_AF-M0MXX3-F1
#
_entry.id   AF-M0MXX3-F1
#
_cell.length_a   1.000
_cell.length_b   1.000
_cell.length_c   1.000
_cell.angle_alpha   90.00
_cell.angle_beta   90.00
_cell.angle_gamma   90.00
#
_symmetry.space_group_name_H-M   'P 1'
#
loop_
_entity.id
_entity.type
_entity.pdbx_description
1 polymer ?
#
loop_
_entity_poly.entity_id
_entity_poly.type
_entity_poly.pdbx_seq_one_letter_code
_entity_poly.pdbx_strand_id
1 'polypeptide(L)'
;VANVPYRKKASNSPELSGRIARRNRRSTEHIIIIFALLLALQQLQLPIPGDILSSIVSAVLKIVVAAIILGVGFAIGRFVGDIIGSVLGGFDVDRYLEGTPLARITDAVGGVGNALGTVVEYIIYYFALVQAVDALQFAVLTQMFTGLTAYLPVLIGALIFLLIGIYVADLLGDVVADINTSQVTDYAGLGVKVFAYYYVITTVLSRLGLGVDILETLFNTVVVSVFGALGVGLALAIAIGLGWGSKDYVAENIGDWLSSARSSAEDLVEEDETADSTRDTGSTGGTGDTEDMFDDDSGPGGSGPSGAGGSDD
;
A
#
# COMPACT_ATOMS: atom_id res chain seq x y z
N VAL A 1 56.79 9.35 15.38
CA VAL A 1 57.27 9.41 13.97
C VAL A 1 56.38 8.42 13.20
N ALA A 2 55.48 8.76 12.29
CA ALA A 2 55.46 9.85 11.32
C ALA A 2 54.04 10.41 11.13
N ASN A 3 54.01 11.72 10.87
CA ASN A 3 52.87 12.54 10.49
C ASN A 3 52.57 12.31 9.00
N VAL A 4 51.39 11.77 8.66
CA VAL A 4 50.92 11.67 7.27
C VAL A 4 49.83 12.75 7.07
N PRO A 5 50.07 13.79 6.26
CA PRO A 5 49.09 14.86 6.10
C PRO A 5 47.95 14.42 5.19
N TYR A 6 46.71 14.63 5.66
CA TYR A 6 45.50 14.63 4.86
C TYR A 6 45.61 15.68 3.75
N ARG A 7 45.67 15.23 2.49
CA ARG A 7 45.56 16.10 1.32
C ARG A 7 44.17 15.96 0.72
N LYS A 8 43.27 16.88 1.10
CA LYS A 8 42.08 17.23 0.30
C LYS A 8 42.55 17.51 -1.13
N LYS A 9 42.12 16.70 -2.10
CA LYS A 9 42.19 17.07 -3.51
C LYS A 9 40.78 17.02 -4.08
N ALA A 10 40.12 18.17 -4.00
CA ALA A 10 39.07 18.53 -4.94
C ALA A 10 39.66 18.36 -6.35
N SER A 11 39.08 17.46 -7.13
CA SER A 11 39.38 17.30 -8.55
C SER A 11 38.10 17.53 -9.31
N ASN A 12 37.72 18.81 -9.42
CA ASN A 12 36.96 19.28 -10.57
C ASN A 12 37.80 18.94 -11.80
N SER A 13 37.45 17.85 -12.49
CA SER A 13 38.11 17.41 -13.71
C SER A 13 37.21 17.74 -14.92
N PRO A 14 37.24 18.98 -15.47
CA PRO A 14 36.56 19.32 -16.73
C PRO A 14 37.06 18.46 -17.93
N GLU A 15 38.17 17.76 -17.75
CA GLU A 15 38.80 16.85 -18.72
C GLU A 15 37.98 15.58 -19.05
N LEU A 16 37.09 15.11 -18.15
CA LEU A 16 36.29 13.90 -18.41
C LEU A 16 35.04 14.18 -19.25
N SER A 17 34.43 15.36 -19.11
CA SER A 17 33.28 15.78 -19.91
C SER A 17 33.62 15.95 -21.41
N GLY A 18 34.88 16.32 -21.72
CA GLY A 18 35.34 16.51 -23.09
C GLY A 18 35.50 15.22 -23.91
N ARG A 19 35.67 14.06 -23.26
CA ARG A 19 35.89 12.77 -23.96
C ARG A 19 34.60 12.02 -24.26
N ILE A 20 33.54 12.26 -23.49
CA ILE A 20 32.22 11.65 -23.70
C ILE A 20 31.45 12.39 -24.81
N ALA A 21 31.62 13.71 -24.91
CA ALA A 21 31.01 14.53 -25.97
C ALA A 21 31.55 14.22 -27.39
N ARG A 22 32.81 13.79 -27.51
CA ARG A 22 33.42 13.49 -28.82
C ARG A 22 33.10 12.10 -29.36
N ARG A 23 32.70 11.16 -28.50
CA ARG A 23 32.31 9.81 -28.93
C ARG A 23 30.89 9.78 -29.52
N ASN A 24 30.01 10.66 -29.05
CA ASN A 24 28.62 10.73 -29.53
C ASN A 24 28.46 11.48 -30.87
N ARG A 25 29.43 12.33 -31.23
CA ARG A 25 29.41 13.09 -32.50
C ARG A 25 29.55 12.21 -33.74
N ARG A 26 30.32 11.12 -33.66
CA ARG A 26 30.42 10.15 -34.77
C ARG A 26 29.13 9.39 -35.00
N SER A 27 28.37 9.07 -33.95
CA SER A 27 27.09 8.37 -34.11
C SER A 27 26.07 9.23 -34.86
N THR A 28 26.01 10.54 -34.59
CA THR A 28 25.16 11.47 -35.36
C THR A 28 25.61 11.61 -36.81
N GLU A 29 26.92 11.62 -37.09
CA GLU A 29 27.45 11.65 -38.45
C GLU A 29 27.01 10.41 -39.25
N HIS A 30 27.06 9.22 -38.64
CA HIS A 30 26.62 7.99 -39.30
C HIS A 30 25.12 7.97 -39.59
N ILE A 31 24.27 8.47 -38.68
CA ILE A 31 22.81 8.55 -38.89
C ILE A 31 22.49 9.50 -40.06
N ILE A 32 23.14 10.66 -40.10
CA ILE A 32 22.95 11.65 -41.17
C ILE A 32 23.43 11.11 -42.51
N ILE A 33 24.58 10.42 -42.55
CA ILE A 33 25.12 9.82 -43.78
C ILE A 33 24.22 8.69 -44.27
N ILE A 34 23.72 7.82 -43.38
CA ILE A 34 22.78 6.75 -43.73
C ILE A 34 21.50 7.35 -44.31
N PHE A 35 20.94 8.38 -43.66
CA PHE A 35 19.72 9.04 -44.13
C PHE A 35 19.92 9.74 -45.48
N ALA A 36 21.06 10.44 -45.66
CA ALA A 36 21.41 11.10 -46.91
C ALA A 36 21.66 10.10 -48.05
N LEU A 37 22.30 8.97 -47.77
CA LEU A 37 22.51 7.88 -48.73
C LEU A 37 21.16 7.26 -49.16
N LEU A 38 20.23 7.11 -48.22
CA LEU A 38 18.89 6.57 -48.47
C LEU A 38 18.08 7.53 -49.36
N LEU A 39 18.14 8.83 -49.07
CA LEU A 39 17.56 9.88 -49.93
C LEU A 39 18.20 9.91 -51.32
N ALA A 40 19.52 9.74 -51.42
CA ALA A 40 20.21 9.71 -52.70
C ALA A 40 19.84 8.46 -53.52
N LEU A 41 19.69 7.30 -52.88
CA LEU A 41 19.21 6.07 -53.55
C LEU A 41 17.81 6.25 -54.12
N GLN A 42 16.94 7.01 -53.45
CA GLN A 42 15.60 7.31 -53.92
C GLN A 42 15.58 8.13 -55.23
N GLN A 43 16.60 8.96 -55.46
CA GLN A 43 16.73 9.75 -56.68
C GLN A 43 17.35 8.97 -57.84
N LEU A 44 18.00 7.84 -57.57
CA LEU A 44 18.81 7.13 -58.58
C LEU A 44 17.97 6.40 -59.65
N GLN A 45 16.63 6.41 -59.55
CA GLN A 45 15.70 5.81 -60.52
C GLN A 45 16.15 4.42 -61.02
N LEU A 46 16.80 3.65 -60.14
CA LEU A 46 17.05 2.24 -60.43
C LEU A 46 15.68 1.60 -60.67
N PRO A 47 15.53 0.67 -61.63
CA PRO A 47 14.29 -0.05 -61.91
C PRO A 47 14.01 -1.08 -60.79
N ILE A 48 14.05 -0.60 -59.56
CA ILE A 48 13.58 -1.25 -58.36
C ILE A 48 12.10 -0.85 -58.28
N PRO A 49 11.17 -1.81 -58.13
CA PRO A 49 9.77 -1.50 -57.86
C PRO A 49 9.69 -0.46 -56.73
N GLY A 50 8.97 0.65 -56.95
CA GLY A 50 8.88 1.75 -55.97
C GLY A 50 8.45 1.30 -54.56
N ASP A 51 7.76 0.17 -54.48
CA ASP A 51 7.33 -0.50 -53.26
C ASP A 51 8.49 -0.94 -52.36
N ILE A 52 9.62 -1.38 -52.94
CA ILE A 52 10.79 -1.84 -52.18
C ILE A 52 11.50 -0.66 -51.51
N LEU A 53 11.63 0.45 -52.23
CA LEU A 53 12.24 1.67 -51.69
C LEU A 53 11.39 2.27 -50.57
N SER A 54 10.06 2.34 -50.76
CA SER A 54 9.11 2.75 -49.72
C SER A 54 9.21 1.86 -48.47
N SER A 55 9.35 0.54 -48.66
CA SER A 55 9.52 -0.42 -47.56
C SER A 55 10.82 -0.21 -46.77
N ILE A 56 11.93 0.08 -47.46
CA ILE A 56 13.22 0.35 -46.80
C ILE A 56 13.16 1.67 -46.01
N VAL A 57 12.65 2.75 -46.60
CA VAL A 57 12.47 4.04 -45.92
C VAL A 57 11.60 3.86 -44.67
N SER A 58 10.47 3.15 -44.80
CA SER A 58 9.56 2.86 -43.69
C SER A 58 10.23 2.04 -42.59
N ALA A 59 11.00 0.99 -42.94
CA ALA A 59 11.73 0.18 -41.97
C ALA A 59 12.76 1.01 -41.18
N VAL A 60 13.53 1.87 -41.87
CA VAL A 60 14.49 2.77 -41.19
C VAL A 60 13.79 3.75 -40.27
N LEU A 61 12.67 4.35 -40.71
CA LEU A 61 11.90 5.26 -39.87
C LEU A 61 11.37 4.57 -38.60
N LYS A 62 10.82 3.36 -38.72
CA LYS A 62 10.34 2.54 -37.59
C LYS A 62 11.44 2.26 -36.58
N ILE A 63 12.64 1.91 -37.05
CA ILE A 63 13.81 1.68 -36.17
C ILE A 63 14.18 2.95 -35.40
N VAL A 64 14.15 4.12 -36.05
CA VAL A 64 14.43 5.41 -35.41
C VAL A 64 13.39 5.71 -34.33
N VAL A 65 12.10 5.56 -34.63
CA VAL A 65 11.01 5.78 -33.66
C VAL A 65 11.18 4.85 -32.45
N ALA A 66 11.45 3.58 -32.68
CA ALA A 66 11.66 2.61 -31.60
C ALA A 66 12.89 2.92 -30.75
N ALA A 67 13.99 3.38 -31.36
CA ALA A 67 15.18 3.80 -30.64
C ALA A 67 14.90 5.02 -29.75
N ILE A 68 14.08 5.97 -30.22
CA ILE A 68 13.64 7.12 -29.42
C ILE A 68 12.79 6.66 -28.24
N ILE A 69 11.81 5.78 -28.46
CA ILE A 69 10.95 5.21 -27.40
C ILE A 69 11.80 4.52 -26.33
N LEU A 70 12.75 3.69 -26.75
CA LEU A 70 13.64 2.97 -25.83
C LEU A 70 14.54 3.93 -25.02
N GLY A 71 15.07 4.97 -25.67
CA GLY A 71 15.87 5.99 -25.00
C GLY A 71 15.08 6.79 -23.97
N VAL A 72 13.85 7.21 -24.30
CA VAL A 72 12.96 7.92 -23.39
C VAL A 72 12.55 7.01 -22.22
N GLY A 73 12.14 5.79 -22.51
CA GLY A 73 11.77 4.81 -21.49
C GLY A 73 12.90 4.47 -20.53
N PHE A 74 14.15 4.39 -21.04
CA PHE A 74 15.33 4.19 -20.20
C PHE A 74 15.56 5.39 -19.25
N ALA A 75 15.42 6.62 -19.75
CA ALA A 75 15.55 7.80 -18.91
C ALA A 75 14.47 7.86 -17.82
N ILE A 76 13.21 7.58 -18.19
CA ILE A 76 12.08 7.56 -17.25
C ILE A 76 12.27 6.44 -16.21
N GLY A 77 12.60 5.23 -16.63
CA GLY A 77 12.75 4.08 -15.74
C GLY A 77 13.80 4.33 -14.66
N ARG A 78 14.95 4.88 -15.04
CA ARG A 78 16.00 5.25 -14.10
C ARG A 78 15.56 6.33 -13.11
N PHE A 79 14.90 7.38 -13.62
CA PHE A 79 14.41 8.47 -12.77
C PHE A 79 13.36 8.01 -11.76
N VAL A 80 12.40 7.19 -12.20
CA VAL A 80 11.34 6.66 -11.33
C VAL A 80 11.89 5.64 -10.33
N GLY A 81 12.80 4.77 -10.77
CA GLY A 81 13.47 3.80 -9.90
C GLY A 81 14.23 4.47 -8.76
N ASP A 82 15.00 5.52 -9.07
CA ASP A 82 15.75 6.30 -8.08
C ASP A 82 14.81 6.98 -7.05
N ILE A 83 13.67 7.54 -7.51
CA ILE A 83 12.66 8.14 -6.62
C ILE A 83 12.07 7.09 -5.69
N ILE A 84 11.61 5.96 -6.23
CA ILE A 84 10.98 4.90 -5.45
C ILE A 84 11.98 4.30 -4.47
N GLY A 85 13.21 4.05 -4.90
CA GLY A 85 14.27 3.56 -4.02
C GLY A 85 14.55 4.52 -2.87
N SER A 86 14.57 5.83 -3.14
CA SER A 86 14.77 6.86 -2.12
C SER A 86 13.60 6.99 -1.14
N VAL A 87 12.36 6.90 -1.64
CA VAL A 87 11.15 6.99 -0.80
C VAL A 87 11.00 5.73 0.05
N LEU A 88 11.18 4.55 -0.54
CA LEU A 88 11.01 3.27 0.16
C LEU A 88 12.17 2.97 1.10
N GLY A 89 13.41 3.37 0.76
CA GLY A 89 14.56 3.27 1.67
C GLY A 89 14.46 4.21 2.87
N GLY A 90 13.56 5.19 2.85
CA GLY A 90 13.22 6.01 4.01
C GLY A 90 12.32 5.30 5.03
N PHE A 91 11.67 4.19 4.65
CA PHE A 91 10.92 3.35 5.58
C PHE A 91 11.84 2.25 6.13
N ASP A 92 11.78 2.03 7.44
CA ASP A 92 12.60 1.08 8.21
C ASP A 92 12.18 -0.39 7.97
N VAL A 93 11.84 -0.71 6.72
CA VAL A 93 11.32 -2.02 6.27
C VAL A 93 12.40 -3.09 6.38
N ASP A 94 13.67 -2.70 6.25
CA ASP A 94 14.84 -3.58 6.36
C ASP A 94 14.85 -4.34 7.70
N ARG A 95 14.42 -3.68 8.79
CA ARG A 95 14.34 -4.27 10.13
C ARG A 95 13.34 -5.42 10.27
N TYR A 96 12.30 -5.43 9.45
CA TYR A 96 11.30 -6.51 9.45
C TYR A 96 11.77 -7.72 8.65
N LEU A 97 12.74 -7.54 7.74
CA LEU A 97 13.32 -8.65 6.98
C LEU A 97 14.61 -9.19 7.62
N GLU A 98 15.20 -8.49 8.57
CA GLU A 98 16.36 -8.94 9.35
C GLU A 98 16.09 -10.33 9.96
N GLY A 99 16.99 -11.28 9.67
CA GLY A 99 16.86 -12.67 10.11
C GLY A 99 16.18 -13.62 9.12
N THR A 100 15.59 -13.11 8.03
CA THR A 100 15.07 -13.94 6.94
C THR A 100 16.15 -14.20 5.87
N PRO A 101 16.04 -15.26 5.05
CA PRO A 101 16.92 -15.46 3.89
C PRO A 101 16.84 -14.32 2.86
N LEU A 102 15.75 -13.53 2.86
CA LEU A 102 15.52 -12.40 1.98
C LEU A 102 16.41 -11.20 2.32
N ALA A 103 16.74 -10.97 3.60
CA ALA A 103 17.65 -9.89 4.00
C ALA A 103 18.99 -9.97 3.25
N ARG A 104 19.57 -11.17 3.13
CA ARG A 104 20.82 -11.35 2.37
C ARG A 104 20.71 -10.95 0.90
N ILE A 105 19.54 -11.11 0.30
CA ILE A 105 19.30 -10.77 -1.11
C ILE A 105 19.14 -9.27 -1.25
N THR A 106 18.37 -8.63 -0.36
CA THR A 106 18.11 -7.19 -0.39
C THR A 106 19.32 -6.36 0.03
N ASP A 107 20.11 -6.83 1.00
CA ASP A 107 21.35 -6.19 1.46
C ASP A 107 22.38 -6.10 0.33
N ALA A 108 22.45 -7.12 -0.53
CA ALA A 108 23.33 -7.14 -1.70
C ALA A 108 23.01 -6.02 -2.71
N VAL A 109 21.76 -5.54 -2.70
CA VAL A 109 21.27 -4.45 -3.56
C VAL A 109 21.13 -3.14 -2.77
N GLY A 110 21.58 -3.07 -1.52
CA GLY A 110 21.54 -1.84 -0.71
C GLY A 110 20.20 -1.59 0.02
N GLY A 111 19.50 -2.65 0.41
CA GLY A 111 18.27 -2.59 1.21
C GLY A 111 17.00 -2.89 0.40
N VAL A 112 15.89 -3.11 1.11
CA VAL A 112 14.59 -3.46 0.52
C VAL A 112 14.09 -2.34 -0.38
N GLY A 113 14.27 -1.09 0.03
CA GLY A 113 13.87 0.08 -0.76
C GLY A 113 14.55 0.13 -2.11
N ASN A 114 15.87 -0.06 -2.16
CA ASN A 114 16.62 -0.03 -3.42
C ASN A 114 16.34 -1.26 -4.30
N ALA A 115 16.13 -2.43 -3.69
CA ALA A 115 15.68 -3.62 -4.41
C ALA A 115 14.32 -3.38 -5.10
N LEU A 116 13.36 -2.77 -4.41
CA LEU A 116 12.06 -2.41 -4.96
C LEU A 116 12.15 -1.33 -6.05
N GLY A 117 12.96 -0.29 -5.84
CA GLY A 117 13.26 0.72 -6.87
C GLY A 117 13.84 0.10 -8.15
N THR A 118 14.78 -0.84 -7.99
CA THR A 118 15.38 -1.60 -9.11
C THR A 118 14.31 -2.42 -9.84
N VAL A 119 13.43 -3.12 -9.12
CA VAL A 119 12.34 -3.89 -9.74
C VAL A 119 11.43 -2.98 -10.58
N VAL A 120 11.08 -1.81 -10.07
CA VAL A 120 10.25 -0.85 -10.81
C VAL A 120 10.98 -0.28 -12.03
N GLU A 121 12.28 0.03 -11.92
CA GLU A 121 13.12 0.45 -13.04
C GLU A 121 13.05 -0.57 -14.20
N TYR A 122 13.24 -1.86 -13.89
CA TYR A 122 13.18 -2.95 -14.87
C TYR A 122 11.78 -3.14 -15.47
N ILE A 123 10.73 -2.95 -14.66
CA ILE A 123 9.35 -2.95 -15.15
C ILE A 123 9.14 -1.86 -16.19
N ILE A 124 9.61 -0.64 -15.93
CA ILE A 124 9.48 0.47 -16.88
C ILE A 124 10.30 0.20 -18.15
N TYR A 125 11.50 -0.35 -18.03
CA TYR A 125 12.31 -0.77 -19.19
C TYR A 125 11.59 -1.82 -20.03
N TYR A 126 10.91 -2.75 -19.39
CA TYR A 126 10.11 -3.74 -20.06
C TYR A 126 8.95 -3.09 -20.84
N PHE A 127 8.19 -2.17 -20.23
CA PHE A 127 7.14 -1.43 -20.95
C PHE A 127 7.70 -0.65 -22.14
N ALA A 128 8.84 0.03 -21.97
CA ALA A 128 9.51 0.74 -23.04
C ALA A 128 9.93 -0.20 -24.18
N LEU A 129 10.41 -1.40 -23.85
CA LEU A 129 10.74 -2.44 -24.82
C LEU A 129 9.50 -2.89 -25.60
N VAL A 130 8.37 -3.14 -24.93
CA VAL A 130 7.12 -3.53 -25.61
C VAL A 130 6.65 -2.45 -26.57
N GLN A 131 6.67 -1.18 -26.15
CA GLN A 131 6.31 -0.04 -26.99
C GLN A 131 7.27 0.13 -28.17
N ALA A 132 8.57 -0.10 -27.96
CA ALA A 132 9.55 -0.08 -29.04
C ALA A 132 9.28 -1.20 -30.06
N VAL A 133 9.02 -2.43 -29.61
CA VAL A 133 8.66 -3.56 -30.48
C VAL A 133 7.38 -3.27 -31.27
N ASP A 134 6.38 -2.67 -30.64
CA ASP A 134 5.15 -2.26 -31.31
C ASP A 134 5.39 -1.20 -32.39
N ALA A 135 6.28 -0.24 -32.14
CA ALA A 135 6.68 0.75 -33.14
C ALA A 135 7.41 0.12 -34.35
N LEU A 136 8.09 -1.03 -34.18
CA LEU A 136 8.63 -1.80 -35.31
C LEU A 136 7.52 -2.46 -36.15
N GLN A 137 6.30 -2.58 -35.60
CA GLN A 137 5.14 -3.25 -36.19
C GLN A 137 5.34 -4.75 -36.46
N PHE A 138 6.09 -5.43 -35.60
CA PHE A 138 6.20 -6.89 -35.65
C PHE A 138 5.06 -7.54 -34.86
N ALA A 139 3.91 -7.74 -35.51
CA ALA A 139 2.68 -8.21 -34.86
C ALA A 139 2.86 -9.45 -33.96
N VAL A 140 3.62 -10.45 -34.41
CA VAL A 140 3.88 -11.67 -33.62
C VAL A 140 4.69 -11.35 -32.36
N LEU A 141 5.73 -10.53 -32.47
CA LEU A 141 6.54 -10.13 -31.32
C LEU A 141 5.71 -9.28 -30.36
N THR A 142 4.98 -8.28 -30.87
CA THR A 142 4.09 -7.44 -30.05
C THR A 142 3.09 -8.28 -29.25
N GLN A 143 2.45 -9.27 -29.87
CA GLN A 143 1.51 -10.16 -29.17
C GLN A 143 2.17 -10.94 -28.03
N MET A 144 3.36 -11.51 -28.26
CA MET A 144 4.09 -12.24 -27.22
C MET A 144 4.46 -11.34 -26.04
N PHE A 145 4.95 -10.13 -26.31
CA PHE A 145 5.30 -9.16 -25.27
C PHE A 145 4.06 -8.58 -24.56
N THR A 146 2.96 -8.35 -25.26
CA THR A 146 1.72 -7.86 -24.63
C THR A 146 1.13 -8.90 -23.68
N GLY A 147 1.19 -10.19 -24.04
CA GLY A 147 0.79 -11.28 -23.14
C GLY A 147 1.60 -11.31 -21.85
N LEU A 148 2.93 -11.13 -21.96
CA LEU A 148 3.81 -11.04 -20.80
C LEU A 148 3.59 -9.74 -19.99
N THR A 149 3.15 -8.65 -20.63
CA THR A 149 2.79 -7.39 -19.96
C THR A 149 1.65 -7.56 -18.96
N ALA A 150 0.70 -8.46 -19.24
CA ALA A 150 -0.41 -8.73 -18.33
C ALA A 150 0.02 -9.35 -16.98
N TYR A 151 1.22 -9.94 -16.91
CA TYR A 151 1.76 -10.49 -15.67
C TYR A 151 2.39 -9.43 -14.76
N LEU A 152 2.76 -8.25 -15.29
CA LEU A 152 3.42 -7.21 -14.50
C LEU A 152 2.55 -6.67 -13.34
N PRO A 153 1.27 -6.32 -13.55
CA PRO A 153 0.40 -5.91 -12.44
C PRO A 153 0.26 -6.99 -11.37
N VAL A 154 0.17 -8.26 -11.78
CA VAL A 154 0.10 -9.41 -10.86
C VAL A 154 1.37 -9.54 -10.05
N LEU A 155 2.54 -9.37 -10.69
CA LEU A 155 3.84 -9.38 -10.02
C LEU A 155 3.94 -8.28 -8.95
N ILE A 156 3.50 -7.06 -9.26
CA ILE A 156 3.48 -5.95 -8.30
C ILE A 156 2.54 -6.26 -7.14
N GLY A 157 1.32 -6.72 -7.43
CA GLY A 157 0.35 -7.09 -6.40
C GLY A 157 0.85 -8.24 -5.51
N ALA A 158 1.56 -9.21 -6.09
CA ALA A 158 2.18 -10.31 -5.36
C ALA A 158 3.32 -9.83 -4.46
N LEU A 159 4.14 -8.88 -4.92
CA LEU A 159 5.23 -8.29 -4.14
C LEU A 159 4.71 -7.46 -2.96
N ILE A 160 3.68 -6.64 -3.18
CA ILE A 160 3.01 -5.88 -2.11
C ILE A 160 2.38 -6.84 -1.08
N PHE A 161 1.69 -7.87 -1.57
CA PHE A 161 1.10 -8.89 -0.70
C PHE A 161 2.15 -9.66 0.09
N LEU A 162 3.29 -10.00 -0.52
CA LEU A 162 4.42 -10.62 0.17
C LEU A 162 4.90 -9.73 1.33
N LEU A 163 5.09 -8.43 1.06
CA LEU A 163 5.59 -7.48 2.06
C LEU A 163 4.62 -7.36 3.25
N ILE A 164 3.34 -7.13 2.97
CA ILE A 164 2.30 -7.05 4.00
C ILE A 164 2.16 -8.38 4.73
N GLY A 165 2.19 -9.49 4.00
CA GLY A 165 2.05 -10.83 4.56
C GLY A 165 3.18 -11.20 5.52
N ILE A 166 4.42 -10.83 5.21
CA ILE A 166 5.56 -11.03 6.11
C ILE A 166 5.35 -10.24 7.40
N TYR A 167 4.99 -8.95 7.30
CA TYR A 167 4.70 -8.12 8.47
C TYR A 167 3.58 -8.69 9.35
N VAL A 168 2.50 -9.16 8.73
CA VAL A 168 1.38 -9.78 9.45
C VAL A 168 1.80 -11.11 10.10
N ALA A 169 2.64 -11.90 9.44
CA ALA A 169 3.15 -13.16 9.99
C ALA A 169 3.99 -12.94 11.26
N ASP A 170 4.81 -11.90 11.26
CA ASP A 170 5.58 -11.48 12.44
C ASP A 170 4.66 -11.04 13.57
N LEU A 171 3.72 -10.14 13.29
CA LEU A 171 2.75 -9.66 14.29
C LEU A 171 1.97 -10.82 14.92
N LEU A 172 1.51 -11.78 14.11
CA LEU A 172 0.78 -12.94 14.61
C LEU A 172 1.65 -13.85 15.49
N GLY A 173 2.91 -14.05 15.11
CA GLY A 173 3.85 -14.86 15.89
C GLY A 173 4.15 -14.21 17.25
N ASP A 174 4.43 -12.91 17.25
CA ASP A 174 4.77 -12.14 18.44
C ASP A 174 3.57 -12.04 19.40
N VAL A 175 2.36 -11.76 18.88
CA VAL A 175 1.13 -11.75 19.69
C VAL A 175 0.91 -13.09 20.39
N VAL A 176 1.17 -14.21 19.70
CA VAL A 176 1.00 -15.53 20.30
C VAL A 176 2.09 -15.80 21.34
N ALA A 177 3.35 -15.46 21.06
CA ALA A 177 4.47 -15.61 22.01
C ALA A 177 4.26 -14.79 23.29
N ASP A 178 3.67 -13.59 23.18
CA ASP A 178 3.47 -12.66 24.30
C ASP A 178 2.30 -13.01 25.24
N ILE A 179 1.45 -13.98 24.90
CA ILE A 179 0.29 -14.37 25.74
C ILE A 179 0.74 -14.80 27.15
N ASN A 180 1.88 -15.47 27.26
CA ASN A 180 2.46 -15.90 28.52
C ASN A 180 3.94 -16.26 28.34
N THR A 181 4.81 -15.92 29.31
CA THR A 181 6.27 -16.20 29.29
C THR A 181 6.61 -17.68 29.54
N SER A 182 5.86 -18.59 28.92
CA SER A 182 6.10 -20.03 28.97
C SER A 182 6.79 -20.48 27.69
N GLN A 183 7.72 -21.43 27.81
CA GLN A 183 8.40 -22.04 26.65
C GLN A 183 7.39 -22.61 25.63
N VAL A 184 6.23 -23.08 26.09
CA VAL A 184 5.17 -23.61 25.20
C VAL A 184 4.62 -22.50 24.29
N THR A 185 4.45 -21.30 24.83
CA THR A 185 3.93 -20.14 24.11
C THR A 185 4.93 -19.63 23.08
N ASP A 186 6.22 -19.64 23.40
CA ASP A 186 7.30 -19.29 22.44
C ASP A 186 7.32 -20.23 21.23
N TYR A 187 7.23 -21.55 21.47
CA TYR A 187 7.16 -22.53 20.36
C TYR A 187 5.87 -22.40 19.56
N ALA A 188 4.76 -22.05 20.21
CA ALA A 188 3.50 -21.78 19.53
C ALA A 188 3.61 -20.53 18.63
N GLY A 189 4.19 -19.44 19.12
CA GLY A 189 4.44 -18.22 18.35
C GLY A 189 5.33 -18.47 17.12
N LEU A 190 6.42 -19.23 17.30
CA LEU A 190 7.27 -19.67 16.20
C LEU A 190 6.47 -20.49 15.17
N GLY A 191 5.65 -21.42 15.64
CA GLY A 191 4.79 -22.24 14.78
C GLY A 191 3.84 -21.40 13.93
N VAL A 192 3.19 -20.40 14.54
CA VAL A 192 2.29 -19.46 13.85
C VAL A 192 3.04 -18.63 12.81
N LYS A 193 4.22 -18.10 13.15
CA LYS A 193 5.05 -17.33 12.22
C LYS A 193 5.49 -18.16 11.00
N VAL A 194 5.99 -19.37 11.23
CA VAL A 194 6.38 -20.29 10.14
C VAL A 194 5.19 -20.65 9.26
N PHE A 195 4.04 -20.92 9.86
CA PHE A 195 2.81 -21.25 9.15
C PHE A 195 2.31 -20.06 8.30
N ALA A 196 2.31 -18.85 8.87
CA ALA A 196 1.90 -17.65 8.17
C ALA A 196 2.86 -17.32 7.01
N TYR A 197 4.17 -17.46 7.19
CA TYR A 197 5.13 -17.33 6.08
C TYR A 197 4.90 -18.36 4.99
N TYR A 198 4.68 -19.62 5.35
CA TYR A 198 4.34 -20.66 4.37
C TYR A 198 3.09 -20.28 3.55
N TYR A 199 2.04 -19.81 4.21
CA TYR A 199 0.81 -19.38 3.54
C TYR A 199 1.07 -18.20 2.59
N VAL A 200 1.74 -17.14 3.07
CA VAL A 200 2.06 -15.96 2.26
C VAL A 200 2.91 -16.34 1.04
N ILE A 201 3.97 -17.13 1.22
CA ILE A 201 4.86 -17.56 0.14
C ILE A 201 4.09 -18.40 -0.87
N THR A 202 3.30 -19.39 -0.42
CA THR A 202 2.55 -20.25 -1.34
C THR A 202 1.49 -19.47 -2.12
N THR A 203 0.76 -18.54 -1.50
CA THR A 203 -0.17 -17.65 -2.22
C THR A 203 0.54 -16.74 -3.22
N VAL A 204 1.71 -16.20 -2.89
CA VAL A 204 2.51 -15.40 -3.84
C VAL A 204 2.94 -16.24 -5.03
N LEU A 205 3.48 -17.44 -4.79
CA LEU A 205 3.88 -18.38 -5.84
C LEU A 205 2.69 -18.77 -6.73
N SER A 206 1.50 -18.93 -6.14
CA SER A 206 0.25 -19.22 -6.84
C SER A 206 -0.14 -18.08 -7.78
N ARG A 207 -0.13 -16.84 -7.30
CA ARG A 207 -0.40 -15.66 -8.15
C ARG A 207 0.60 -15.50 -9.29
N LEU A 208 1.84 -15.96 -9.11
CA LEU A 208 2.86 -15.97 -10.16
C LEU A 208 2.71 -17.13 -11.17
N GLY A 209 1.74 -18.05 -10.96
CA GLY A 209 1.49 -19.18 -11.85
C GLY A 209 2.50 -20.32 -11.71
N LEU A 210 3.20 -20.43 -10.57
CA LEU A 210 4.24 -21.45 -10.35
C LEU A 210 3.68 -22.85 -10.03
N GLY A 211 2.41 -23.12 -10.35
CA GLY A 211 1.81 -24.45 -10.27
C GLY A 211 1.71 -25.02 -8.85
N VAL A 212 1.50 -24.15 -7.85
CA VAL A 212 1.34 -24.56 -6.44
C VAL A 212 -0.13 -24.82 -6.05
N ASP A 213 -1.03 -24.85 -7.02
CA ASP A 213 -2.49 -24.96 -6.81
C ASP A 213 -2.88 -26.17 -5.98
N ILE A 214 -2.23 -27.32 -6.20
CA ILE A 214 -2.46 -28.55 -5.43
C ILE A 214 -2.09 -28.28 -3.96
N LEU A 215 -0.90 -27.76 -3.72
CA LEU A 215 -0.41 -27.48 -2.37
C LEU A 215 -1.31 -26.47 -1.64
N GLU A 216 -1.72 -25.41 -2.33
CA GLU A 216 -2.65 -24.40 -1.81
C GLU A 216 -4.04 -24.97 -1.54
N THR A 217 -4.60 -25.76 -2.45
CA THR A 217 -5.93 -26.37 -2.29
C THR A 217 -5.97 -27.29 -1.08
N LEU A 218 -4.95 -28.15 -0.95
CA LEU A 218 -4.86 -29.11 0.14
C LEU A 218 -4.70 -28.38 1.47
N PHE A 219 -3.80 -27.40 1.52
CA PHE A 219 -3.59 -26.58 2.70
C PHE A 219 -4.87 -25.81 3.08
N ASN A 220 -5.44 -25.05 2.16
CA ASN A 220 -6.63 -24.24 2.39
C ASN A 220 -7.82 -25.12 2.82
N THR A 221 -7.98 -26.32 2.25
CA THR A 221 -9.02 -27.27 2.68
C THR A 221 -8.82 -27.72 4.12
N VAL A 222 -7.60 -28.08 4.51
CA VAL A 222 -7.30 -28.48 5.89
C VAL A 222 -7.50 -27.30 6.85
N VAL A 223 -7.03 -26.11 6.49
CA VAL A 223 -7.16 -24.92 7.33
C VAL A 223 -8.63 -24.52 7.48
N VAL A 224 -9.36 -24.39 6.38
CA VAL A 224 -10.80 -24.03 6.42
C VAL A 224 -11.61 -25.11 7.12
N SER A 225 -11.28 -26.40 6.99
CA SER A 225 -12.02 -27.44 7.71
C SER A 225 -11.77 -27.40 9.21
N VAL A 226 -10.52 -27.30 9.66
CA VAL A 226 -10.17 -27.25 11.08
C VAL A 226 -10.64 -25.94 11.71
N PHE A 227 -10.19 -24.81 11.16
CA PHE A 227 -10.48 -23.49 11.73
C PHE A 227 -11.88 -23.01 11.40
N GLY A 228 -12.46 -23.40 10.25
CA GLY A 228 -13.85 -23.06 9.93
C GLY A 228 -14.83 -23.80 10.83
N ALA A 229 -14.60 -25.08 11.15
CA ALA A 229 -15.43 -25.79 12.12
C ALA A 229 -15.33 -25.17 13.52
N LEU A 230 -14.11 -24.86 13.97
CA LEU A 230 -13.89 -24.16 15.25
C LEU A 230 -14.54 -22.77 15.26
N GLY A 231 -14.41 -22.01 14.16
CA GLY A 231 -15.01 -20.69 14.01
C GLY A 231 -16.53 -20.72 14.06
N VAL A 232 -17.17 -21.67 13.38
CA VAL A 232 -18.62 -21.89 13.49
C VAL A 232 -19.00 -22.29 14.91
N GLY A 233 -18.24 -23.19 15.55
CA GLY A 233 -18.48 -23.59 16.93
C GLY A 233 -18.42 -22.42 17.92
N LEU A 234 -17.38 -21.59 17.81
CA LEU A 234 -17.21 -20.38 18.62
C LEU A 234 -18.31 -19.36 18.36
N ALA A 235 -18.66 -19.12 17.09
CA ALA A 235 -19.74 -18.21 16.72
C ALA A 235 -21.08 -18.66 17.31
N LEU A 236 -21.39 -19.96 17.26
CA LEU A 236 -22.59 -20.52 17.88
C LEU A 236 -22.55 -20.43 19.40
N ALA A 237 -21.42 -20.74 20.03
CA ALA A 237 -21.26 -20.64 21.48
C ALA A 237 -21.49 -19.21 21.97
N ILE A 238 -20.91 -18.22 21.29
CA ILE A 238 -21.11 -16.80 21.59
C ILE A 238 -22.56 -16.39 21.33
N ALA A 239 -23.14 -16.79 20.20
CA ALA A 239 -24.52 -16.44 19.84
C ALA A 239 -25.53 -17.00 20.84
N ILE A 240 -25.40 -18.27 21.24
CA ILE A 240 -26.28 -18.90 22.23
C ILE A 240 -26.01 -18.31 23.62
N GLY A 241 -24.74 -18.16 24.00
CA GLY A 241 -24.36 -17.66 25.31
C GLY A 241 -24.85 -16.23 25.55
N LEU A 242 -24.65 -15.32 24.60
CA LEU A 242 -25.16 -13.95 24.69
C LEU A 242 -26.69 -13.91 24.50
N GLY A 243 -27.23 -14.70 23.57
CA GLY A 243 -28.66 -14.71 23.28
C GLY A 243 -29.51 -15.16 24.47
N TRP A 244 -29.11 -16.24 25.15
CA TRP A 244 -29.79 -16.70 26.35
C TRP A 244 -29.34 -15.95 27.61
N GLY A 245 -28.06 -15.61 27.73
CA GLY A 245 -27.52 -14.95 28.91
C GLY A 245 -27.99 -13.51 29.10
N SER A 246 -28.33 -12.78 28.03
CA SER A 246 -28.83 -11.40 28.12
C SER A 246 -30.34 -11.29 28.36
N LYS A 247 -31.08 -12.40 28.21
CA LYS A 247 -32.56 -12.38 28.22
C LYS A 247 -33.14 -11.82 29.51
N ASP A 248 -32.65 -12.28 30.66
CA ASP A 248 -33.21 -11.89 31.96
C ASP A 248 -32.85 -10.44 32.31
N TYR A 249 -31.61 -10.02 32.01
CA TYR A 249 -31.16 -8.64 32.20
C TYR A 249 -31.99 -7.64 31.37
N VAL A 250 -32.24 -7.97 30.10
CA VAL A 250 -33.10 -7.14 29.23
C VAL A 250 -34.53 -7.13 29.75
N ALA A 251 -35.08 -8.27 30.17
CA ALA A 251 -36.44 -8.33 30.68
C ALA A 251 -36.66 -7.46 31.92
N GLU A 252 -35.67 -7.36 32.80
CA GLU A 252 -35.74 -6.53 34.01
C GLU A 252 -35.58 -5.03 33.69
N ASN A 253 -34.67 -4.66 32.78
CA ASN A 253 -34.36 -3.25 32.50
C ASN A 253 -35.21 -2.59 31.39
N ILE A 254 -35.95 -3.36 30.58
CA ILE A 254 -36.69 -2.82 29.43
C ILE A 254 -37.81 -1.86 29.83
N GLY A 255 -38.39 -2.02 31.02
CA GLY A 255 -39.43 -1.13 31.53
C GLY A 255 -38.91 0.30 31.79
N ASP A 256 -37.72 0.40 32.40
CA ASP A 256 -37.07 1.67 32.70
C ASP A 256 -36.61 2.38 31.42
N TRP A 257 -36.11 1.62 30.44
CA TRP A 257 -35.73 2.18 29.15
C TRP A 257 -36.94 2.67 28.36
N LEU A 258 -38.04 1.91 28.36
CA LEU A 258 -39.25 2.28 27.66
C LEU A 258 -39.90 3.52 28.28
N SER A 259 -39.91 3.63 29.61
CA SER A 259 -40.44 4.81 30.31
C SER A 259 -39.54 6.04 30.13
N SER A 260 -38.21 5.88 30.16
CA SER A 260 -37.25 6.96 29.87
C SER A 260 -37.36 7.45 28.42
N ALA A 261 -37.54 6.52 27.47
CA ALA A 261 -37.74 6.87 26.06
C ALA A 261 -39.09 7.56 25.82
N ARG A 262 -40.13 7.14 26.55
CA ARG A 262 -41.47 7.75 26.47
C ARG A 262 -41.51 9.15 27.07
N SER A 263 -40.92 9.34 28.25
CA SER A 263 -40.81 10.66 28.89
C SER A 263 -40.01 11.62 28.02
N SER A 264 -38.88 11.18 27.46
CA SER A 264 -38.12 11.99 26.51
C SER A 264 -38.91 12.35 25.25
N ALA A 265 -39.89 11.54 24.84
CA ALA A 265 -40.75 11.83 23.70
C ALA A 265 -41.95 12.72 24.06
N GLU A 266 -42.50 12.58 25.26
CA GLU A 266 -43.56 13.45 25.80
C GLU A 266 -43.03 14.86 26.09
N ASP A 267 -41.82 15.00 26.64
CA ASP A 267 -41.14 16.30 26.80
C ASP A 267 -40.97 17.04 25.46
N LEU A 268 -40.65 16.32 24.38
CA LEU A 268 -40.53 16.90 23.03
C LEU A 268 -41.88 17.27 22.38
N VAL A 269 -42.99 16.68 22.83
CA VAL A 269 -44.35 17.00 22.35
C VAL A 269 -44.92 18.19 23.15
N GLU A 270 -44.64 18.26 24.45
CA GLU A 270 -45.00 19.42 25.28
C GLU A 270 -44.19 20.68 24.91
N GLU A 271 -42.94 20.56 24.44
CA GLU A 271 -42.17 21.68 23.86
C GLU A 271 -42.78 22.24 22.55
N ASP A 272 -43.53 21.45 21.77
CA ASP A 272 -44.20 21.90 20.53
C ASP A 272 -45.57 22.55 20.83
N GLU A 273 -46.33 22.06 21.80
CA GLU A 273 -47.62 22.67 22.21
C GLU A 273 -47.43 23.97 23.03
N THR A 274 -46.35 24.09 23.81
CA THR A 274 -46.04 25.35 24.52
C THR A 274 -45.44 26.43 23.60
N ALA A 275 -44.87 26.04 22.45
CA ALA A 275 -44.43 26.98 21.40
C ALA A 275 -45.60 27.56 20.57
N ASP A 276 -46.76 26.91 20.51
CA ASP A 276 -47.97 27.39 19.81
C ASP A 276 -48.88 28.27 20.70
N SER A 277 -48.85 28.10 22.03
CA SER A 277 -49.65 28.93 22.95
C SER A 277 -49.06 30.32 23.29
N THR A 278 -47.85 30.65 22.80
CA THR A 278 -47.23 31.97 23.00
C THR A 278 -47.36 32.90 21.77
N ARG A 279 -48.30 32.62 20.86
CA ARG A 279 -48.74 33.59 19.83
C ARG A 279 -50.21 33.95 20.07
N ASP A 280 -50.43 35.23 20.38
CA ASP A 280 -51.72 35.92 20.62
C ASP A 280 -52.21 35.83 22.09
N THR A 281 -52.11 36.85 22.95
CA THR A 281 -52.44 38.27 22.75
C THR A 281 -51.72 39.13 23.81
N GLY A 282 -51.17 40.27 23.39
CA GLY A 282 -50.88 41.37 24.29
C GLY A 282 -52.13 42.21 24.55
N SER A 283 -52.20 42.88 25.72
CA SER A 283 -52.45 44.33 25.83
C SER A 283 -52.87 44.75 27.26
N THR A 284 -52.07 45.68 27.82
CA THR A 284 -52.44 46.84 28.67
C THR A 284 -53.00 46.68 30.09
N GLY A 285 -52.25 47.22 31.06
CA GLY A 285 -52.78 48.16 32.08
C GLY A 285 -52.08 48.11 33.45
N GLY A 286 -51.60 49.26 33.95
CA GLY A 286 -50.91 49.47 35.26
C GLY A 286 -51.74 49.07 36.49
N THR A 287 -51.26 49.15 37.73
CA THR A 287 -50.51 50.21 38.44
C THR A 287 -50.15 49.71 39.86
N GLY A 288 -49.05 50.20 40.44
CA GLY A 288 -48.77 50.23 41.90
C GLY A 288 -48.68 48.85 42.59
N ASP A 289 -47.94 48.59 43.65
CA ASP A 289 -47.28 49.44 44.61
C ASP A 289 -46.07 48.67 45.19
N THR A 290 -45.18 49.44 45.78
CA THR A 290 -44.07 49.09 46.66
C THR A 290 -44.40 47.99 47.68
N GLU A 291 -43.45 47.10 47.96
CA GLU A 291 -42.80 46.98 49.28
C GLU A 291 -41.82 45.79 49.33
N ASP A 292 -40.58 46.14 49.66
CA ASP A 292 -39.57 45.41 50.43
C ASP A 292 -39.78 43.93 50.77
N MET A 293 -38.79 43.09 50.43
CA MET A 293 -37.95 42.50 51.48
C MET A 293 -36.66 41.89 50.92
N PHE A 294 -35.57 42.26 51.58
CA PHE A 294 -34.24 41.66 51.52
C PHE A 294 -34.25 40.18 51.91
N ASP A 295 -33.31 39.43 51.32
CA ASP A 295 -32.46 38.35 51.87
C ASP A 295 -31.78 37.70 50.64
N ASP A 296 -30.62 38.14 50.17
CA ASP A 296 -29.27 37.88 50.70
C ASP A 296 -29.09 36.48 51.31
N ASP A 297 -28.61 35.51 50.53
CA ASP A 297 -27.47 34.69 50.94
C ASP A 297 -26.83 33.94 49.74
N SER A 298 -25.61 34.36 49.42
CA SER A 298 -24.40 33.53 49.20
C SER A 298 -24.52 32.08 48.69
N GLY A 299 -23.74 31.76 47.64
CA GLY A 299 -23.15 30.41 47.49
C GLY A 299 -22.11 30.13 48.60
N PRO A 300 -21.12 29.22 48.43
CA PRO A 300 -20.90 28.17 47.43
C PRO A 300 -20.53 26.82 48.10
N GLY A 301 -20.07 25.83 47.31
CA GLY A 301 -19.07 24.87 47.80
C GLY A 301 -19.50 23.41 47.85
N GLY A 302 -18.74 22.57 47.15
CA GLY A 302 -18.94 21.13 47.10
C GLY A 302 -18.28 20.37 48.25
N SER A 303 -18.36 19.04 48.20
CA SER A 303 -17.43 18.13 48.88
C SER A 303 -17.60 16.70 48.32
N GLY A 304 -16.50 16.05 47.93
CA GLY A 304 -16.40 14.60 48.04
C GLY A 304 -16.28 14.19 49.53
N PRO A 305 -16.46 12.91 49.88
CA PRO A 305 -15.29 12.08 50.21
C PRO A 305 -15.43 10.60 49.75
N SER A 306 -14.35 9.96 49.30
CA SER A 306 -13.47 9.04 50.08
C SER A 306 -14.12 7.71 50.48
N GLY A 307 -13.71 6.63 49.82
CA GLY A 307 -13.88 5.25 50.27
C GLY A 307 -12.53 4.57 50.38
N ALA A 308 -12.03 4.46 51.62
CA ALA A 308 -10.88 3.65 52.00
C ALA A 308 -11.36 2.51 52.91
N GLY A 309 -10.74 1.34 52.81
CA GLY A 309 -10.54 0.44 53.95
C GLY A 309 -11.16 -0.97 53.88
N GLY A 310 -10.33 -1.96 54.24
CA GLY A 310 -10.65 -3.35 54.59
C GLY A 310 -10.18 -4.35 53.53
N SER A 311 -9.06 -5.10 53.59
CA SER A 311 -8.32 -5.77 54.69
C SER A 311 -9.20 -6.59 55.62
N ASP A 312 -9.05 -7.92 55.54
CA ASP A 312 -8.94 -8.92 56.63
C ASP A 312 -9.02 -10.30 55.92
N ASP A 313 -7.88 -10.99 55.79
CA ASP A 313 -7.43 -12.16 56.60
C ASP A 313 -7.76 -13.51 55.93
#